data_AF-A0A1Y4CUG7-F1
#
_entry.id   AF-A0A1Y4CUG7-F1
#
_cell.length_a   1.000
_cell.length_b   1.000
_cell.length_c   1.000
_cell.angle_alpha   90.00
_cell.angle_beta   90.00
_cell.angle_gamma   90.00
#
_symmetry.space_group_name_H-M   'P 1'
#
loop_
_entity.id
_entity.type
_entity.pdbx_description
1 polymer ?
#
loop_
_entity_poly.entity_id
_entity_poly.type
_entity_poly.pdbx_seq_one_letter_code
_entity_poly.pdbx_strand_id
1 'polypeptide(L)'
;MDRQEKLHLSNDEAWGCCFVQGVFVRFFERSLYHFNRTARPLKPMLERVKGGGKIVYGGMPIQVFERLVAQGTPRQAEKMEYGWRWPHAAQPAPPDDTEAAPDFETWRNEIVAAAQKPESGKQADVQASVLEELTGFNLAAHTPMQAMNAIASWQEALRK
;
A
#
# COMPACT_ATOMS: atom_id res chain seq x y z
N MET A 1 -0.22 -18.87 -14.01
CA MET A 1 0.97 -18.28 -13.36
C MET A 1 0.77 -18.22 -11.85
N ASP A 2 1.60 -18.97 -11.12
CA ASP A 2 1.54 -19.02 -9.66
C ASP A 2 2.19 -17.78 -9.03
N ARG A 3 2.24 -17.71 -7.69
CA ARG A 3 2.82 -16.55 -6.98
C ARG A 3 4.35 -16.54 -7.03
N GLN A 4 5.01 -17.70 -6.96
CA GLN A 4 6.48 -17.76 -6.91
C GLN A 4 7.08 -17.30 -8.24
N GLU A 5 6.46 -17.71 -9.34
CA GLU A 5 6.81 -17.28 -10.69
C GLU A 5 6.68 -15.75 -10.84
N LYS A 6 5.60 -15.15 -10.32
CA LYS A 6 5.43 -13.69 -10.32
C LYS A 6 6.52 -12.97 -9.54
N LEU A 7 6.88 -13.48 -8.36
CA LEU A 7 7.93 -12.89 -7.54
C LEU A 7 9.30 -13.01 -8.20
N HIS A 8 9.58 -14.15 -8.82
CA HIS A 8 10.81 -14.35 -9.58
C HIS A 8 10.93 -13.33 -10.72
N LEU A 9 9.88 -13.21 -11.54
CA LEU A 9 9.84 -12.23 -12.64
C LEU A 9 9.87 -10.79 -12.15
N SER A 10 9.24 -10.49 -11.01
CA SER A 10 9.24 -9.14 -10.45
C SER A 10 10.58 -8.69 -9.87
N ASN A 11 11.47 -9.63 -9.57
CA ASN A 11 12.81 -9.37 -9.03
C ASN A 11 13.90 -9.30 -10.12
N ASP A 12 13.52 -9.41 -11.40
CA ASP A 12 14.43 -9.20 -12.53
C ASP A 12 15.04 -7.78 -12.47
N GLU A 13 16.34 -7.67 -12.78
CA GLU A 13 17.08 -6.40 -12.72
C GLU A 13 17.00 -5.60 -14.02
N ALA A 14 16.67 -6.24 -15.13
CA ALA A 14 16.55 -5.64 -16.44
C ALA A 14 15.09 -5.25 -16.76
N TRP A 15 14.12 -5.98 -16.20
CA TRP A 15 12.71 -5.88 -16.57
C TRP A 15 11.78 -5.55 -15.41
N GLY A 16 10.90 -4.57 -15.63
CA GLY A 16 9.73 -4.36 -14.81
C GLY A 16 8.57 -5.22 -15.32
N CYS A 17 7.88 -5.90 -14.41
CA CYS A 17 6.73 -6.73 -14.71
C CYS A 17 5.51 -6.32 -13.89
N CYS A 18 4.33 -6.43 -14.50
CA CYS A 18 3.06 -6.35 -13.79
C CYS A 18 2.09 -7.43 -14.27
N PHE A 19 1.18 -7.83 -13.39
CA PHE A 19 0.33 -9.00 -13.59
C PHE A 19 -1.14 -8.64 -13.47
N VAL A 20 -1.95 -9.17 -14.39
CA VAL A 20 -3.40 -9.08 -14.30
C VAL A 20 -3.89 -9.99 -13.17
N GLN A 21 -4.64 -9.42 -12.22
CA GLN A 21 -5.30 -10.14 -11.14
C GLN A 21 -6.69 -9.57 -10.93
N GLY A 22 -7.70 -10.28 -11.46
CA GLY A 22 -9.07 -9.78 -11.49
C GLY A 22 -9.15 -8.49 -12.33
N VAL A 23 -9.66 -7.41 -11.73
CA VAL A 23 -9.81 -6.09 -12.38
C VAL A 23 -8.59 -5.17 -12.21
N PHE A 24 -7.52 -5.66 -11.59
CA PHE A 24 -6.32 -4.88 -11.26
C PHE A 24 -5.09 -5.40 -12.00
N VAL A 25 -4.18 -4.48 -12.28
CA VAL A 25 -2.77 -4.76 -12.56
C VAL A 25 -2.00 -4.64 -11.26
N ARG A 26 -1.18 -5.65 -10.97
CA ARG A 26 -0.44 -5.78 -9.71
C ARG A 26 1.06 -5.83 -9.98
N PHE A 27 1.79 -5.11 -9.15
CA PHE A 27 3.24 -5.01 -9.16
C PHE A 27 3.73 -5.57 -7.83
N PHE A 28 4.82 -6.33 -7.86
CA PHE A 28 5.43 -6.90 -6.67
C PHE A 28 6.87 -6.41 -6.55
N GLU A 29 7.34 -6.26 -5.31
CA GLU A 29 8.76 -6.08 -4.96
C GLU A 29 9.48 -5.07 -5.86
N ARG A 30 10.57 -5.49 -6.53
CA ARG A 30 11.44 -4.61 -7.31
C ARG A 30 10.73 -3.95 -8.50
N SER A 31 9.82 -4.66 -9.16
CA SER A 31 8.99 -4.06 -10.22
C SER A 31 8.10 -2.93 -9.70
N LEU A 32 7.55 -3.06 -8.48
CA LEU A 32 6.79 -1.98 -7.85
C LEU A 32 7.70 -0.80 -7.49
N TYR A 33 8.89 -1.08 -6.93
CA TYR A 33 9.88 -0.05 -6.65
C TYR A 33 10.20 0.78 -7.89
N HIS A 34 10.61 0.14 -8.99
CA HIS A 34 10.94 0.85 -10.22
C HIS A 34 9.75 1.62 -10.81
N PHE A 35 8.55 1.02 -10.80
CA PHE A 35 7.36 1.71 -11.30
C PHE A 35 7.03 2.97 -10.50
N ASN A 36 7.09 2.89 -9.16
CA ASN A 36 6.86 4.03 -8.27
C ASN A 36 7.85 5.18 -8.52
N ARG A 37 9.08 4.85 -8.95
CA ARG A 37 10.15 5.82 -9.17
C ARG A 37 10.12 6.48 -10.53
N THR A 38 9.67 5.76 -11.55
CA THR A 38 9.87 6.16 -12.94
C THR A 38 8.58 6.46 -13.70
N ALA A 39 7.44 5.96 -13.21
CA ALA A 39 6.17 6.09 -13.89
C ALA A 39 5.14 6.82 -13.02
N ARG A 40 4.76 6.21 -11.89
CA ARG A 40 3.71 6.77 -11.03
C ARG A 40 3.77 6.18 -9.62
N PRO A 41 3.70 7.00 -8.56
CA PRO A 41 3.64 6.47 -7.21
C PRO A 41 2.34 5.70 -6.97
N LEU A 42 2.48 4.47 -6.48
CA LEU A 42 1.41 3.60 -5.99
C LEU A 42 1.62 3.34 -4.52
N LYS A 43 0.50 3.27 -3.77
CA LYS A 43 0.51 2.90 -2.36
C LYS A 43 1.01 1.47 -2.20
N PRO A 44 2.20 1.25 -1.58
CA PRO A 44 2.67 -0.09 -1.29
C PRO A 44 1.82 -0.71 -0.18
N MET A 45 1.59 -2.01 -0.28
CA MET A 45 0.83 -2.82 0.65
C MET A 45 1.62 -4.08 1.00
N LEU A 46 1.32 -4.68 2.14
CA LEU A 46 1.91 -5.93 2.57
C LEU A 46 0.94 -7.09 2.41
N GLU A 47 1.42 -8.16 1.81
CA GLU A 47 0.77 -9.46 1.82
C GLU A 47 1.58 -10.40 2.72
N ARG A 48 0.91 -11.04 3.69
CA ARG A 48 1.54 -12.10 4.51
C ARG A 48 1.28 -13.45 3.87
N VAL A 49 2.34 -14.21 3.63
CA VAL A 49 2.24 -15.59 3.17
C VAL A 49 2.26 -16.53 4.38
N LYS A 50 1.33 -17.48 4.44
CA LYS A 50 1.36 -18.54 5.46
C LYS A 50 2.67 -19.33 5.32
N GLY A 51 3.52 -19.29 6.36
CA GLY A 51 4.82 -19.98 6.36
C GLY A 51 5.89 -19.34 5.49
N GLY A 52 5.69 -18.11 4.99
CA GLY A 52 6.64 -17.41 4.14
C GLY A 52 6.94 -15.98 4.62
N GLY A 53 7.78 -15.28 3.85
CA GLY A 53 8.11 -13.87 4.08
C GLY A 53 6.94 -12.92 3.79
N LYS A 54 7.12 -11.66 4.19
CA LYS A 54 6.24 -10.56 3.78
C LYS A 54 6.56 -10.15 2.36
N ILE A 55 5.53 -9.97 1.56
CA ILE A 55 5.64 -9.49 0.18
C ILE A 55 5.13 -8.06 0.11
N VAL A 56 5.91 -7.18 -0.53
CA VAL A 56 5.45 -5.83 -0.85
C VAL A 56 4.80 -5.84 -2.23
N TYR A 57 3.59 -5.30 -2.32
CA TYR A 57 2.84 -5.24 -3.56
C TYR A 57 2.04 -3.94 -3.70
N GLY A 58 1.66 -3.62 -4.93
CA GLY A 58 0.88 -2.44 -5.26
C GLY A 58 0.03 -2.74 -6.48
N GLY A 59 -0.96 -1.90 -6.75
CA GLY A 59 -1.78 -2.11 -7.94
C GLY A 59 -2.67 -0.96 -8.30
N MET A 60 -3.18 -1.00 -9.53
CA MET A 60 -4.13 -0.03 -10.06
C MET A 60 -5.12 -0.73 -10.99
N PRO A 61 -6.28 -0.12 -11.29
CA PRO A 61 -7.22 -0.69 -12.24
C PRO A 61 -6.60 -0.88 -13.63
N ILE A 62 -6.96 -1.97 -14.32
CA ILE A 62 -6.41 -2.30 -15.65
C ILE A 62 -6.58 -1.14 -16.64
N GLN A 63 -7.78 -0.56 -16.70
CA GLN A 63 -8.09 0.56 -17.61
C GLN A 63 -7.26 1.81 -17.34
N VAL A 64 -6.76 1.99 -16.11
CA VAL A 64 -5.88 3.11 -15.76
C VAL A 64 -4.47 2.81 -16.26
N PHE A 65 -3.99 1.58 -16.07
CA PHE A 65 -2.68 1.16 -16.56
C PHE A 65 -2.60 1.16 -18.09
N GLU A 66 -3.62 0.64 -18.77
CA GLU A 66 -3.67 0.64 -20.25
C GLU A 66 -3.65 2.06 -20.83
N ARG A 67 -4.31 3.02 -20.16
CA ARG A 67 -4.23 4.43 -20.54
C ARG A 67 -2.83 5.00 -20.36
N LEU A 68 -2.12 4.64 -19.29
CA LEU A 68 -0.72 5.06 -19.10
C LEU A 68 0.18 4.47 -20.20
N VAL A 69 0.00 3.19 -20.52
CA VAL A 69 0.76 2.52 -21.59
C VAL A 69 0.51 3.20 -22.94
N ALA A 70 -0.74 3.55 -23.25
CA ALA A 70 -1.10 4.28 -24.46
C ALA A 70 -0.47 5.69 -24.52
N GLN A 71 -0.19 6.30 -23.35
CA GLN A 71 0.54 7.56 -23.21
C GLN A 71 2.07 7.37 -23.22
N GLY A 72 2.56 6.14 -23.41
CA GLY A 72 3.99 5.81 -23.46
C GLY A 72 4.65 5.63 -22.10
N THR A 73 3.88 5.36 -21.04
CA THR A 73 4.40 5.15 -19.67
C THR A 73 3.82 3.86 -19.06
N PRO A 74 4.62 2.84 -18.72
CA PRO A 74 6.08 2.80 -18.88
C PRO A 74 6.48 2.71 -20.36
N ARG A 75 7.66 3.24 -20.69
CA ARG A 75 8.19 3.23 -22.07
C ARG A 75 8.46 1.81 -22.52
N GLN A 76 8.16 1.52 -23.79
CA GLN A 76 8.35 0.19 -24.40
C GLN A 76 7.64 -0.94 -23.62
N ALA A 77 6.46 -0.64 -23.08
CA ALA A 77 5.65 -1.66 -22.43
C ALA A 77 5.11 -2.65 -23.47
N GLU A 78 5.43 -3.92 -23.26
CA GLU A 78 4.99 -5.04 -24.08
C GLU A 78 3.91 -5.81 -23.32
N LYS A 79 2.81 -6.14 -24.02
CA LYS A 79 1.76 -6.99 -23.46
C LYS A 79 2.19 -8.46 -23.52
N MET A 80 2.09 -9.12 -22.38
CA MET A 80 2.35 -10.55 -22.19
C MET A 80 1.02 -11.27 -21.91
N GLU A 81 1.03 -12.61 -21.93
CA GLU A 81 -0.16 -13.41 -21.58
C GLU A 81 -0.70 -13.08 -20.18
N TYR A 82 0.21 -12.80 -19.23
CA TYR A 82 -0.12 -12.58 -17.83
C TYR A 82 -0.21 -11.10 -17.42
N GLY A 83 0.07 -10.15 -18.32
CA GLY A 83 0.14 -8.73 -18.00
C GLY A 83 1.06 -7.95 -18.93
N TRP A 84 1.99 -7.18 -18.38
CA TRP A 84 2.93 -6.38 -19.17
C TRP A 84 4.34 -6.46 -18.62
N ARG A 85 5.31 -6.21 -19.50
CA ARG A 85 6.71 -6.03 -19.15
C ARG A 85 7.31 -4.81 -19.84
N TRP A 86 8.34 -4.21 -19.26
CA TRP A 86 9.09 -3.11 -19.89
C TRP A 86 10.54 -3.11 -19.40
N PRO A 87 11.50 -2.64 -20.21
CA PRO A 87 12.88 -2.56 -19.79
C PRO A 87 13.08 -1.40 -18.81
N HIS A 88 13.81 -1.64 -17.71
CA HIS A 88 14.16 -0.61 -16.74
C HIS A 88 15.04 0.48 -17.35
N ALA A 89 15.98 0.10 -18.23
CA ALA A 89 16.88 1.03 -18.91
C ALA A 89 16.18 2.06 -19.82
N ALA A 90 14.94 1.79 -20.26
CA ALA A 90 14.19 2.73 -21.10
C ALA A 90 13.44 3.79 -20.30
N GLN A 91 13.33 3.64 -18.97
CA GLN A 91 12.57 4.55 -18.14
C GLN A 91 13.38 5.80 -17.78
N PRO A 92 12.74 6.98 -17.65
CA PRO A 92 13.44 8.19 -17.22
C PRO A 92 14.00 8.01 -15.80
N ALA A 93 15.16 8.62 -15.54
CA ALA A 93 15.69 8.74 -14.19
C ALA A 93 14.65 9.45 -13.28
N PRO A 94 14.63 9.16 -11.97
CA PRO A 94 13.73 9.83 -11.04
C PRO A 94 13.84 11.35 -11.17
N PRO A 95 12.72 12.10 -11.13
CA PRO A 95 12.69 13.52 -11.44
C PRO A 95 13.47 14.44 -10.46
N ASP A 96 13.87 13.95 -9.29
CA ASP A 96 14.57 14.73 -8.26
C ASP A 96 15.88 14.04 -7.82
N ASP A 97 17.00 14.50 -8.39
CA ASP A 97 18.36 13.97 -8.16
C ASP A 97 19.11 14.76 -7.06
N THR A 98 18.40 15.29 -6.06
CA THR A 98 19.00 16.02 -4.92
C THR A 98 19.29 15.14 -3.70
N GLU A 99 18.63 13.98 -3.59
CA GLU A 99 18.95 12.94 -2.62
C GLU A 99 19.07 11.61 -3.36
N ALA A 100 20.20 10.92 -3.16
CA ALA A 100 20.44 9.61 -3.75
C ALA A 100 19.25 8.70 -3.40
N ALA A 101 18.56 8.26 -4.45
CA ALA A 101 17.42 7.37 -4.33
C ALA A 101 17.77 6.14 -3.44
N PRO A 102 17.02 5.83 -2.37
CA PRO A 102 17.27 4.61 -1.61
C PRO A 102 17.20 3.41 -2.54
N ASP A 103 18.13 2.48 -2.38
CA ASP A 103 18.08 1.22 -3.11
C ASP A 103 16.81 0.42 -2.77
N PHE A 104 16.56 -0.62 -3.57
CA PHE A 104 15.38 -1.46 -3.40
C PHE A 104 15.28 -2.06 -1.99
N GLU A 105 16.39 -2.54 -1.42
CA GLU A 105 16.38 -3.20 -0.11
C GLU A 105 16.03 -2.21 1.00
N THR A 106 16.61 -1.01 0.95
CA THR A 106 16.33 0.08 1.89
C THR A 106 14.87 0.49 1.82
N TRP A 107 14.37 0.79 0.61
CA TRP A 107 12.97 1.14 0.38
C TRP A 107 12.02 0.04 0.87
N ARG A 108 12.32 -1.23 0.55
CA ARG A 108 11.50 -2.37 0.95
C ARG A 108 11.44 -2.50 2.47
N ASN A 109 12.59 -2.39 3.14
CA ASN A 109 12.68 -2.49 4.59
C ASN A 109 11.92 -1.35 5.28
N GLU A 110 11.97 -0.14 4.75
CA GLU A 110 11.19 1.01 5.24
C GLU A 110 9.69 0.75 5.15
N ILE A 111 9.19 0.23 4.02
CA ILE A 111 7.77 -0.12 3.87
C ILE A 111 7.36 -1.20 4.87
N VAL A 112 8.19 -2.24 5.03
CA VAL A 112 7.92 -3.33 5.97
C VAL A 112 7.91 -2.82 7.41
N ALA A 113 8.84 -1.93 7.77
CA ALA A 113 8.94 -1.32 9.09
C ALA A 113 7.79 -0.34 9.35
N ALA A 114 7.42 0.49 8.37
CA ALA A 114 6.30 1.42 8.47
C ALA A 114 4.98 0.69 8.73
N ALA A 115 4.76 -0.47 8.09
CA ALA A 115 3.59 -1.30 8.33
C ALA A 115 3.65 -2.12 9.64
N GLN A 116 4.81 -2.17 10.32
CA GLN A 116 4.96 -2.75 11.66
C GLN A 116 4.78 -1.74 12.78
N LYS A 117 4.98 -0.44 12.50
CA LYS A 117 4.63 0.59 13.47
C LYS A 117 3.13 0.46 13.72
N PRO A 118 2.69 0.11 14.94
CA PRO A 118 1.29 0.26 15.25
C PRO A 118 0.95 1.73 15.02
N GLU A 119 -0.19 2.00 14.38
CA GLU A 119 -0.81 3.33 14.43
C GLU A 119 -1.23 3.57 15.90
N SER A 120 -0.28 3.78 16.81
CA SER A 120 -0.59 3.94 18.22
C SER A 120 0.40 4.85 18.93
N GLY A 121 -0.12 6.03 19.19
CA GLY A 121 0.29 6.86 20.33
C GLY A 121 -0.80 7.84 20.73
N LYS A 122 -1.83 8.07 19.90
CA LYS A 122 -2.98 8.93 20.27
C LYS A 122 -4.32 8.26 20.05
N GLN A 123 -4.54 7.63 18.90
CA GLN A 123 -5.86 7.08 18.59
C GLN A 123 -6.20 5.81 19.39
N ALA A 124 -5.20 4.97 19.68
CA ALA A 124 -5.36 3.81 20.55
C ALA A 124 -5.66 4.21 22.01
N ASP A 125 -5.03 5.28 22.51
CA ASP A 125 -5.27 5.79 23.87
C ASP A 125 -6.66 6.41 23.99
N VAL A 126 -7.11 7.16 22.97
CA VAL A 126 -8.48 7.71 22.92
C VAL A 126 -9.52 6.59 22.85
N GLN A 127 -9.28 5.54 22.06
CA GLN A 127 -10.19 4.39 22.00
C GLN A 127 -10.24 3.62 23.33
N ALA A 128 -9.09 3.42 23.98
CA ALA A 128 -9.03 2.76 25.29
C ALA A 128 -9.76 3.56 26.38
N SER A 129 -9.59 4.89 26.39
CA SER A 129 -10.29 5.78 27.33
C SER A 129 -11.81 5.78 27.12
N VAL A 130 -12.29 5.82 25.87
CA VAL A 130 -13.73 5.75 25.58
C VAL A 130 -14.32 4.39 25.98
N LEU A 131 -13.57 3.30 25.77
CA LEU A 131 -13.99 1.95 26.19
C LEU A 131 -14.09 1.83 27.70
N GLU A 132 -13.15 2.39 28.46
CA GLU A 132 -13.17 2.41 29.92
C GLU A 132 -14.39 3.19 30.45
N GLU A 133 -14.66 4.37 29.90
CA GLU A 133 -15.84 5.17 30.24
C GLU A 133 -17.15 4.45 29.93
N LEU A 134 -17.24 3.78 28.77
CA LEU A 134 -18.41 2.97 28.40
C LEU A 134 -18.65 1.82 29.38
N THR A 135 -17.60 1.13 29.82
CA THR A 135 -17.73 0.03 30.78
C THR A 135 -18.15 0.50 32.17
N GLY A 136 -17.80 1.73 32.55
CA GLY A 136 -18.23 2.35 33.80
C GLY A 136 -19.59 3.07 33.73
N PHE A 137 -20.17 3.23 32.54
CA PHE A 137 -21.37 4.04 32.35
C PHE A 137 -22.64 3.32 32.80
N ASN A 138 -23.13 3.66 34.00
CA ASN A 138 -24.40 3.17 34.49
C ASN A 138 -25.57 3.93 33.85
N LEU A 139 -26.15 3.35 32.79
CA LEU A 139 -27.26 3.93 32.03
C LEU A 139 -28.49 4.23 32.90
N ALA A 140 -28.77 3.41 33.93
CA ALA A 140 -29.94 3.58 34.79
C ALA A 140 -29.82 4.78 35.76
N ALA A 141 -28.60 5.26 35.99
CA ALA A 141 -28.35 6.42 36.84
C ALA A 141 -28.44 7.77 36.08
N HIS A 142 -28.64 7.75 34.76
CA HIS A 142 -28.59 8.93 33.92
C HIS A 142 -29.94 9.23 33.26
N THR A 143 -30.26 10.51 33.13
CA THR A 143 -31.41 10.95 32.33
C THR A 143 -31.14 10.71 30.84
N PRO A 144 -32.18 10.56 30.00
CA PRO A 144 -32.00 10.35 28.56
C PRO A 144 -31.12 11.41 27.89
N MET A 145 -31.22 12.67 28.32
CA MET A 145 -30.42 13.78 27.78
C MET A 145 -28.94 13.69 28.19
N GLN A 146 -28.64 13.21 29.40
CA GLN A 146 -27.25 12.98 29.84
C GLN A 146 -26.60 11.81 29.08
N ALA A 147 -27.36 10.73 28.84
CA ALA A 147 -26.86 9.61 28.03
C ALA A 147 -26.56 10.03 26.58
N MET A 148 -27.44 10.85 25.97
CA MET A 148 -27.21 11.39 24.63
C MET A 148 -25.97 12.30 24.55
N ASN A 149 -25.72 13.12 25.57
CA ASN A 149 -24.54 13.96 25.62
C ASN A 149 -23.23 13.16 25.77
N ALA A 150 -23.23 12.09 26.57
CA ALA A 150 -22.08 11.19 26.70
C ALA A 150 -21.77 10.45 25.38
N ILE A 151 -22.81 9.99 24.67
CA ILE A 151 -22.65 9.37 23.34
C ILE A 151 -22.05 10.38 22.35
N ALA A 152 -22.53 11.63 22.36
CA ALA A 152 -22.00 12.67 21.49
C ALA A 152 -20.51 12.98 21.78
N SER A 153 -20.11 13.04 23.05
CA SER A 153 -18.70 13.27 23.41
C SER A 153 -17.79 12.11 22.99
N TRP A 154 -18.23 10.86 23.15
CA TRP A 154 -17.46 9.70 22.69
C TRP A 154 -17.33 9.67 21.16
N GLN A 155 -18.41 10.00 20.44
CA GLN A 155 -18.38 10.09 18.98
C GLN A 155 -17.45 11.20 18.49
N GLU A 156 -17.38 12.33 19.20
CA GLU A 156 -16.46 13.41 18.86
C GLU A 156 -14.99 13.04 19.16
N ALA A 157 -14.74 12.38 20.29
CA ALA A 157 -13.40 11.91 20.66
C ALA A 157 -12.86 10.89 19.64
N LEU A 158 -13.69 9.97 19.15
CA LEU A 158 -13.30 8.95 18.16
C LEU A 158 -13.10 9.49 16.74
N ARG A 159 -13.52 10.73 16.46
CA ARG A 159 -13.37 11.39 15.14
C ARG A 159 -12.08 12.22 15.01
N LYS A 160 -11.36 12.46 16.11
CA LYS A 160 -10.08 13.20 16.15
C LYS A 160 -8.90 12.23 16.05
#